data_AF-A0A1B9NW44-F1
#
_entry.id   AF-A0A1B9NW44-F1
#
_cell.length_a   1.000
_cell.length_b   1.000
_cell.length_c   1.000
_cell.angle_alpha   90.00
_cell.angle_beta   90.00
_cell.angle_gamma   90.00
#
_symmetry.space_group_name_H-M   'P 1'
#
loop_
_entity.id
_entity.type
_entity.pdbx_description
1 polymer ?
#
loop_
_entity_poly.entity_id
_entity_poly.type
_entity_poly.pdbx_seq_one_letter_code
_entity_poly.pdbx_strand_id
1 'polypeptide(L)'
;MNYQNQMNRRVSGLPDHWQDYFLCVLLHMLFPFFPLLMESLLTSNIQQNSLMLFAAMYPLSIGLSSDSKLLFGFTILISLFFSVAYGVVAASGKPLANFEVYAFISLIAIFTVHLLERYNKHVVDRTPFWAFNSSVGE
;
A
#
# COMPACT_ATOMS: atom_id res chain seq x y z
N MET A 1 -50.62 -17.21 22.44
CA MET A 1 -49.43 -16.87 23.25
C MET A 1 -48.33 -16.48 22.27
N ASN A 2 -48.07 -15.18 22.13
CA ASN A 2 -47.25 -14.60 21.07
C ASN A 2 -45.77 -14.59 21.46
N TYR A 3 -44.91 -15.31 20.74
CA TYR A 3 -43.48 -15.06 20.73
C TYR A 3 -43.13 -14.22 19.50
N GLN A 4 -43.20 -12.89 19.64
CA GLN A 4 -42.58 -11.99 18.69
C GLN A 4 -41.07 -12.09 18.87
N ASN A 5 -40.43 -12.89 18.00
CA ASN A 5 -38.99 -12.82 17.80
C ASN A 5 -38.65 -11.41 17.28
N GLN A 6 -38.18 -10.55 18.18
CA GLN A 6 -37.49 -9.32 17.81
C GLN A 6 -36.22 -9.70 17.05
N MET A 7 -36.33 -9.77 15.72
CA MET A 7 -35.19 -9.80 14.83
C MET A 7 -34.45 -8.48 15.02
N ASN A 8 -33.40 -8.50 15.86
CA ASN A 8 -32.41 -7.44 15.91
C ASN A 8 -31.99 -7.16 14.47
N ARG A 9 -32.42 -6.01 13.93
CA ARG A 9 -31.99 -5.55 12.61
C ARG A 9 -30.51 -5.27 12.72
N ARG A 10 -29.69 -6.28 12.40
CA ARG A 10 -28.24 -6.11 12.30
C ARG A 10 -28.00 -4.98 11.31
N VAL A 11 -27.15 -4.03 11.68
CA VAL A 11 -26.68 -3.01 10.73
C VAL A 11 -26.05 -3.78 9.57
N SER A 12 -26.59 -3.60 8.36
CA SER A 12 -26.04 -4.24 7.17
C SER A 12 -24.66 -3.64 6.92
N GLY A 13 -23.61 -4.42 7.21
CA GLY A 13 -22.25 -4.08 6.83
C GLY A 13 -22.05 -4.13 5.32
N LEU A 14 -20.89 -3.65 4.86
CA LEU A 14 -20.45 -3.88 3.48
C LEU A 14 -20.29 -5.39 3.23
N PRO A 15 -20.45 -5.86 1.98
CA PRO A 15 -20.11 -7.25 1.65
C PRO A 15 -18.66 -7.59 1.98
N ASP A 16 -18.38 -8.83 2.38
CA ASP A 16 -17.05 -9.25 2.88
C ASP A 16 -15.91 -8.93 1.91
N HIS A 17 -16.09 -9.18 0.61
CA HIS A 17 -15.11 -8.88 -0.43
C HIS A 17 -14.73 -7.39 -0.53
N TRP A 18 -15.67 -6.49 -0.23
CA TRP A 18 -15.38 -5.06 -0.15
C TRP A 18 -14.67 -4.72 1.15
N GLN A 19 -15.02 -5.37 2.27
CA GLN A 19 -14.28 -5.20 3.52
C GLN A 19 -12.82 -5.62 3.35
N ASP A 20 -12.56 -6.78 2.73
CA ASP A 20 -11.21 -7.27 2.42
C ASP A 20 -10.44 -6.29 1.53
N TYR A 21 -11.07 -5.79 0.46
CA TYR A 21 -10.45 -4.81 -0.43
C TYR A 21 -10.08 -3.52 0.30
N PHE A 22 -11.02 -2.92 1.04
CA PHE A 22 -10.76 -1.67 1.77
C PHE A 22 -9.73 -1.85 2.87
N LEU A 23 -9.76 -2.98 3.58
CA LEU A 23 -8.80 -3.30 4.61
C LEU A 23 -7.40 -3.50 4.03
N CYS A 24 -7.30 -4.18 2.88
CA CYS A 24 -6.05 -4.30 2.12
C CYS A 24 -5.53 -2.92 1.71
N VAL A 25 -6.36 -2.08 1.09
CA VAL A 25 -5.94 -0.73 0.67
C VAL A 25 -5.50 0.10 1.88
N LEU A 26 -6.25 0.05 2.98
CA LEU A 26 -5.95 0.82 4.18
C LEU A 26 -4.64 0.36 4.84
N LEU A 27 -4.48 -0.94 5.11
CA LEU A 27 -3.36 -1.45 5.90
C LEU A 27 -2.13 -1.79 5.08
N HIS A 28 -2.29 -2.28 3.84
CA HIS A 28 -1.17 -2.69 3.00
C HIS A 28 -0.67 -1.56 2.09
N MET A 29 -1.56 -0.68 1.63
CA MET A 29 -1.18 0.36 0.66
C MET A 29 -1.04 1.75 1.28
N LEU A 30 -1.97 2.17 2.15
CA LEU A 30 -1.99 3.51 2.73
C LEU A 30 -1.20 3.61 4.04
N PHE A 31 -1.32 2.63 4.94
CA PHE A 31 -0.61 2.65 6.22
C PHE A 31 0.91 2.79 6.09
N PRO A 32 1.60 2.20 5.09
CA PRO A 32 3.03 2.45 4.88
C PRO A 32 3.39 3.92 4.64
N PHE A 33 2.48 4.77 4.16
CA PHE A 33 2.71 6.22 4.00
C PHE A 33 2.68 6.98 5.33
N PHE A 34 2.25 6.35 6.43
CA PHE A 34 2.11 6.99 7.72
C PHE A 34 3.40 7.70 8.21
N PRO A 35 4.61 7.14 8.08
CA PRO A 35 5.84 7.84 8.48
C PRO A 35 6.07 9.14 7.73
N LEU A 36 5.85 9.15 6.40
CA LEU A 36 5.95 10.36 5.58
C LEU A 36 4.88 11.40 5.96
N LEU A 37 3.67 10.93 6.28
CA LEU A 37 2.60 11.81 6.75
C LEU A 37 2.98 12.47 8.08
N MET A 38 3.55 11.71 9.02
CA MET A 38 4.01 12.23 10.31
C MET A 38 5.16 13.23 10.14
N GLU A 39 6.12 12.92 9.28
CA GLU A 39 7.22 13.84 8.95
C GLU A 39 6.70 15.17 8.40
N SER A 40 5.77 15.11 7.45
CA SER A 40 5.13 16.28 6.85
C SER A 40 4.37 17.12 7.90
N LEU A 41 3.61 16.48 8.80
CA LEU A 41 2.86 17.17 9.84
C LEU A 41 3.77 17.83 10.90
N LEU A 42 4.88 17.19 11.27
CA LEU A 42 5.78 17.68 12.30
C LEU A 42 6.79 18.71 11.78
N THR A 43 7.24 18.57 10.53
CA THR A 43 8.34 19.36 9.95
C THR A 43 7.84 20.38 8.92
N SER A 44 6.55 20.36 8.56
CA SER A 44 5.92 21.16 7.48
C SER A 44 6.49 20.92 6.07
N ASN A 45 7.49 20.05 5.94
CA ASN A 45 8.08 19.64 4.67
C ASN A 45 8.64 18.21 4.83
N ILE A 46 8.56 17.42 3.75
CA ILE A 46 9.12 16.08 3.69
C ILE A 46 10.60 16.22 3.31
N GLN A 47 11.51 15.67 4.12
CA GLN A 47 12.92 15.73 3.78
C GLN A 47 13.20 14.85 2.54
N GLN A 48 14.06 15.36 1.66
CA GLN A 48 14.39 14.66 0.41
C GLN A 48 14.97 13.25 0.67
N ASN A 49 15.77 13.10 1.73
CA ASN A 49 16.33 11.80 2.13
C ASN A 49 15.25 10.80 2.53
N SER A 50 14.23 11.24 3.28
CA SER A 50 13.10 10.41 3.69
C SER A 50 12.26 9.98 2.49
N LEU A 51 11.98 10.90 1.56
CA LEU A 51 11.27 10.60 0.33
C LEU A 51 12.05 9.64 -0.58
N MET A 52 13.38 9.79 -0.66
CA MET A 52 14.27 8.87 -1.38
C MET A 52 14.23 7.47 -0.83
N LEU A 53 14.38 7.34 0.48
CA LEU A 53 14.34 6.05 1.14
C LEU A 53 12.96 5.40 0.97
N PHE A 54 11.89 6.18 1.11
CA PHE A 54 10.54 5.69 0.91
C PHE A 54 10.31 5.24 -0.54
N ALA A 55 10.73 6.02 -1.54
CA ALA A 55 10.62 5.66 -2.95
C ALA A 55 11.50 4.46 -3.34
N ALA A 56 12.54 4.16 -2.56
CA ALA A 56 13.31 2.93 -2.71
C ALA A 56 12.59 1.72 -2.10
N MET A 57 12.00 1.85 -0.90
CA MET A 57 11.44 0.73 -0.17
C MET A 57 10.00 0.39 -0.58
N TYR A 58 9.15 1.40 -0.75
CA TYR A 58 7.72 1.20 -0.97
C TYR A 58 7.42 0.41 -2.25
N PRO A 59 7.98 0.77 -3.44
CA PRO A 59 7.77 -0.03 -4.64
C PRO A 59 8.20 -1.49 -4.46
N LEU A 60 9.35 -1.74 -3.80
CA LEU A 60 9.84 -3.09 -3.57
C LEU A 60 8.86 -3.92 -2.73
N SER A 61 8.34 -3.33 -1.63
CA SER A 61 7.34 -3.96 -0.77
C SER A 61 6.04 -4.26 -1.53
N ILE A 62 5.60 -3.35 -2.40
CA ILE A 62 4.43 -3.55 -3.26
C ILE A 62 4.68 -4.69 -4.24
N GLY A 63 5.82 -4.69 -4.92
CA GLY A 63 6.20 -5.72 -5.88
C GLY A 63 6.24 -7.12 -5.26
N LEU A 64 6.78 -7.26 -4.03
CA LEU A 64 6.83 -8.53 -3.31
C LEU A 64 5.45 -9.12 -3.02
N SER A 65 4.46 -8.26 -2.84
CA SER A 65 3.09 -8.70 -2.59
C SER A 65 2.31 -9.01 -3.88
N SER A 66 2.81 -8.55 -5.03
CA SER A 66 2.09 -8.62 -6.31
C SER A 66 2.15 -10.02 -6.93
N ASP A 67 1.04 -10.45 -7.53
CA ASP A 67 0.97 -11.71 -8.28
C ASP A 67 1.59 -11.58 -9.69
N SER A 68 1.87 -10.35 -10.14
CA SER A 68 2.51 -10.05 -11.43
C SER A 68 4.05 -10.04 -11.36
N LYS A 69 4.68 -10.99 -12.07
CA LYS A 69 6.14 -11.09 -12.21
C LYS A 69 6.76 -9.84 -12.87
N LEU A 70 6.04 -9.24 -13.83
CA LEU A 70 6.50 -8.02 -14.50
C LEU A 70 6.50 -6.84 -13.55
N LEU A 71 5.42 -6.66 -12.77
CA LEU A 71 5.35 -5.59 -11.78
C LEU A 71 6.47 -5.74 -10.75
N PHE A 72 6.72 -6.96 -10.27
CA PHE A 72 7.85 -7.24 -9.38
C PHE A 72 9.19 -6.81 -9.99
N GLY A 73 9.47 -7.19 -11.24
CA GLY A 73 10.68 -6.77 -11.95
C GLY A 73 10.81 -5.23 -12.06
N PHE A 74 9.73 -4.54 -12.42
CA PHE A 74 9.72 -3.08 -12.50
C PHE A 74 9.98 -2.41 -11.15
N THR A 75 9.37 -2.93 -10.08
CA THR A 75 9.58 -2.38 -8.74
C THR A 75 11.02 -2.53 -8.27
N ILE A 76 11.71 -3.63 -8.58
CA ILE A 76 13.14 -3.80 -8.29
C ILE A 76 13.97 -2.71 -8.99
N LEU A 77 13.69 -2.44 -10.27
CA LEU A 77 14.43 -1.41 -11.02
C LEU A 77 14.22 -0.04 -10.42
N ILE A 78 12.97 0.34 -10.14
CA ILE A 78 12.63 1.61 -9.48
C ILE A 78 13.38 1.73 -8.16
N SER A 79 13.30 0.70 -7.32
CA SER A 79 13.96 0.65 -6.02
C SER A 79 15.48 0.82 -6.11
N LEU A 80 16.11 0.20 -7.12
CA LEU A 80 17.55 0.34 -7.36
C LEU A 80 17.91 1.78 -7.74
N PHE A 81 17.17 2.41 -8.65
CA PHE A 81 17.42 3.80 -9.04
C PHE A 81 17.32 4.75 -7.83
N PHE A 82 16.27 4.61 -7.02
CA PHE A 82 16.10 5.44 -5.82
C PHE A 82 17.14 5.14 -4.73
N SER A 83 17.60 3.89 -4.60
CA SER A 83 18.67 3.52 -3.68
C SER A 83 20.02 4.15 -4.08
N VAL A 84 20.34 4.16 -5.37
CA VAL A 84 21.54 4.83 -5.88
C VAL A 84 21.44 6.34 -5.67
N ALA A 85 20.29 6.95 -5.99
CA ALA A 85 20.04 8.37 -5.78
C ALA A 85 20.21 8.77 -4.31
N TYR A 86 19.65 7.96 -3.39
CA TYR A 86 19.84 8.13 -1.95
C TYR A 86 21.33 8.10 -1.56
N GLY A 87 22.09 7.12 -2.06
CA GLY A 87 23.52 7.00 -1.79
C GLY A 87 24.33 8.22 -2.27
N VAL A 88 23.99 8.77 -3.43
CA VAL A 88 24.65 9.99 -3.97
C VAL A 88 24.36 11.20 -3.08
N VAL A 89 23.12 11.40 -2.65
CA VAL A 89 22.76 12.53 -1.76
C VAL A 89 23.38 12.36 -0.38
N ALA A 90 23.35 11.15 0.18
CA ALA A 90 23.96 10.85 1.47
C ALA A 90 25.48 11.10 1.47
N ALA A 91 26.17 10.80 0.37
CA ALA A 91 27.62 11.01 0.24
C ALA A 91 27.99 12.47 -0.07
N SER A 92 27.21 13.15 -0.93
CA SER A 92 27.55 14.49 -1.41
C SER A 92 26.99 15.63 -0.54
N GLY A 93 25.95 15.35 0.25
CA GLY A 93 25.20 16.36 1.00
C GLY A 93 24.42 17.34 0.13
N LYS A 94 24.37 17.13 -1.19
CA LYS A 94 23.72 18.02 -2.14
C LYS A 94 22.39 17.44 -2.62
N PRO A 95 21.30 18.24 -2.62
CA PRO A 95 20.02 17.78 -3.13
C PRO A 95 20.09 17.50 -4.64
N LEU A 96 19.34 16.48 -5.09
CA LEU A 96 19.15 16.21 -6.51
C LEU A 96 17.96 17.02 -7.04
N ALA A 97 18.16 17.74 -8.14
CA ALA A 97 17.10 18.55 -8.75
C ALA A 97 15.98 17.68 -9.33
N ASN A 98 14.73 18.14 -9.19
CA ASN A 98 13.50 17.50 -9.68
C ASN A 98 13.25 16.08 -9.15
N PHE A 99 13.98 15.67 -8.13
CA PHE A 99 13.88 14.33 -7.56
C PHE A 99 12.46 14.01 -7.07
N GLU A 100 11.83 14.98 -6.41
CA GLU A 100 10.50 14.82 -5.82
C GLU A 100 9.48 14.47 -6.89
N VAL A 101 9.58 15.08 -8.07
CA VAL A 101 8.71 14.83 -9.22
C VAL A 101 8.82 13.37 -9.67
N TYR A 102 10.05 12.86 -9.82
CA TYR A 102 10.26 11.45 -10.22
C TYR A 102 9.80 10.47 -9.15
N ALA A 103 10.02 10.79 -7.87
CA ALA A 103 9.54 9.99 -6.75
C ALA A 103 8.01 9.91 -6.75
N PHE A 104 7.32 11.05 -6.83
CA PHE A 104 5.85 11.08 -6.82
C PHE A 104 5.24 10.39 -8.04
N ILE A 105 5.79 10.59 -9.25
CA ILE A 105 5.34 9.88 -10.45
C ILE A 105 5.46 8.36 -10.25
N SER A 106 6.61 7.90 -9.76
CA SER A 106 6.86 6.46 -9.55
C SER A 106 5.92 5.88 -8.48
N LEU A 107 5.75 6.58 -7.36
CA LEU A 107 4.87 6.17 -6.27
C LEU A 107 3.41 6.11 -6.72
N ILE A 108 2.91 7.14 -7.42
CA ILE A 108 1.53 7.18 -7.93
C ILE A 108 1.30 6.08 -8.96
N ALA A 109 2.26 5.86 -9.88
CA ALA A 109 2.15 4.81 -10.88
C ALA A 109 2.06 3.41 -10.24
N ILE A 110 2.97 3.09 -9.33
CA ILE A 110 2.98 1.80 -8.62
C ILE A 110 1.74 1.64 -7.75
N PHE A 111 1.36 2.67 -6.99
CA PHE A 111 0.15 2.66 -6.18
C PHE A 111 -1.08 2.37 -7.04
N THR A 112 -1.23 3.05 -8.18
CA THR A 112 -2.41 2.90 -9.05
C THR A 112 -2.49 1.51 -9.66
N VAL A 113 -1.38 1.01 -10.23
CA VAL A 113 -1.36 -0.33 -10.83
C VAL A 113 -1.69 -1.39 -9.77
N HIS A 114 -1.09 -1.27 -8.58
CA HIS A 114 -1.34 -2.23 -7.52
C HIS A 114 -2.76 -2.12 -6.93
N LEU A 115 -3.34 -0.91 -6.88
CA LEU A 115 -4.71 -0.71 -6.43
C LEU A 115 -5.71 -1.47 -7.32
N LEU A 116 -5.47 -1.45 -8.63
CA LEU A 116 -6.28 -2.18 -9.61
C LEU A 116 -6.06 -3.70 -9.49
N GLU A 117 -4.82 -4.14 -9.29
CA GLU A 117 -4.51 -5.56 -9.01
C GLU A 117 -5.25 -6.05 -7.76
N ARG A 118 -5.28 -5.26 -6.68
CA ARG A 118 -6.01 -5.58 -5.45
C ARG A 118 -7.51 -5.55 -5.63
N TYR A 119 -8.03 -4.70 -6.50
CA TYR A 119 -9.45 -4.72 -6.84
C TYR A 119 -9.83 -6.03 -7.51
N ASN A 120 -9.04 -6.46 -8.51
CA ASN A 120 -9.24 -7.75 -9.15
C ASN A 120 -9.18 -8.89 -8.12
N LYS A 121 -8.13 -8.93 -7.29
CA LYS A 121 -7.94 -10.00 -6.30
C LYS A 121 -9.07 -10.12 -5.27
N HIS A 122 -9.49 -9.00 -4.68
CA HIS A 122 -10.44 -9.03 -3.56
C HIS A 122 -11.90 -8.90 -4.00
N VAL A 123 -12.20 -8.03 -4.97
CA VAL A 123 -13.58 -7.78 -5.41
C VAL A 123 -14.03 -8.76 -6.49
N VAL A 124 -13.17 -9.03 -7.49
CA VAL A 124 -13.50 -9.89 -8.63
C VAL A 124 -13.26 -11.36 -8.28
N ASP A 125 -12.04 -11.71 -7.87
CA ASP A 125 -11.61 -13.08 -7.60
C ASP A 125 -12.01 -13.57 -6.20
N ARG A 126 -12.60 -12.70 -5.37
CA ARG A 126 -13.14 -13.01 -4.04
C ARG A 126 -12.11 -13.65 -3.10
N THR A 127 -10.83 -13.31 -3.27
CA THR A 127 -9.76 -13.81 -2.40
C THR A 127 -9.80 -13.04 -1.08
N PRO A 128 -9.88 -13.70 0.09
CA PRO A 128 -9.89 -13.02 1.37
C PRO A 128 -8.55 -12.32 1.65
N PHE A 129 -8.57 -11.17 2.32
CA PHE A 129 -7.33 -10.48 2.73
C PHE A 129 -6.68 -11.20 3.92
N TRP A 130 -7.49 -11.64 4.87
CA TRP A 130 -7.06 -12.49 5.97
C TRP A 130 -7.77 -13.84 5.92
N ALA A 131 -6.99 -14.91 5.79
CA ALA A 131 -7.48 -16.26 6.02
C ALA A 131 -7.41 -16.57 7.53
N PHE A 132 -8.31 -16.00 8.33
CA PHE A 132 -8.51 -16.52 9.68
C PHE A 132 -9.22 -17.87 9.57
N ASN A 133 -8.44 -18.96 9.52
CA ASN A 133 -8.97 -20.31 9.56
C ASN A 133 -9.84 -20.48 10.82
N SER A 134 -11.16 -20.56 10.65
CA SER A 134 -12.01 -21.21 11.64
C SER A 134 -11.91 -22.73 11.44
N SER A 135 -10.75 -23.31 11.75
CA SER A 135 -10.65 -24.74 11.99
C SER A 135 -11.23 -25.04 13.38
N VAL A 136 -12.55 -24.91 13.52
CA VAL A 136 -13.29 -25.39 14.68
C VAL A 136 -14.44 -26.23 14.16
N GLY A 137 -14.24 -27.55 14.15
CA GLY A 137 -15.31 -28.54 14.12
C GLY A 137 -15.48 -29.30 12.81
N GLU A 138 -14.55 -30.19 12.48
CA GLU A 138 -14.88 -31.52 11.94
C GLU A 138 -14.16 -32.58 12.79
#